data_AF-A0A850J9C5-F1
#
_entry.id   AF-A0A850J9C5-F1
#
_cell.length_a   1.000
_cell.length_b   1.000
_cell.length_c   1.000
_cell.angle_alpha   90.00
_cell.angle_beta   90.00
_cell.angle_gamma   90.00
#
_symmetry.space_group_name_H-M   'P 1'
#
loop_
_entity.id
_entity.type
_entity.pdbx_description
1 polymer ?
#
loop_
_entity_poly.entity_id
_entity_poly.type
_entity_poly.pdbx_seq_one_letter_code
_entity_poly.pdbx_strand_id
1 'polypeptide(L)'
;MDVRPCVTRAPGAVITPPGGPAKVTLPAQVKLPKNAAVYRSGRGLLIGPSGAECEGSMGANGGSSTIGDFGTAQVTQVWQGSIGGIRSQLCMYFPESAQADRERAQGNECTSILGNWEMLETGVPGVQAMITRGPGTDDLPASPAVKAEVAVLTAEGVASPISCVAPAVNAGICKSALVFWFVQQLGNAKPAKAVLDEAAKRIAGYVDATRI
;
A
#
# COMPACT_ATOMS: atom_id res chain seq x y z
N MET A 1 -12.18 6.80 -14.64
CA MET A 1 -10.81 6.51 -15.15
C MET A 1 -10.77 5.09 -15.66
N ASP A 2 -10.14 4.84 -16.81
CA ASP A 2 -10.03 3.48 -17.36
C ASP A 2 -9.12 2.61 -16.48
N VAL A 3 -9.47 1.32 -16.32
CA VAL A 3 -8.79 0.38 -15.43
C VAL A 3 -8.06 -0.70 -16.22
N ARG A 4 -6.77 -0.90 -15.93
CA ARG A 4 -5.91 -1.90 -16.59
C ARG A 4 -5.70 -3.13 -15.71
N PRO A 5 -5.74 -4.37 -16.23
CA PRO A 5 -5.51 -5.57 -15.41
C PRO A 5 -4.03 -5.71 -15.04
N CYS A 6 -3.76 -6.18 -13.82
CA CYS A 6 -2.44 -6.60 -13.36
C CYS A 6 -2.32 -8.12 -13.48
N VAL A 7 -1.54 -8.61 -14.43
CA VAL A 7 -1.46 -10.06 -14.69
C VAL A 7 -0.54 -10.70 -13.66
N THR A 8 -1.04 -11.70 -12.94
CA THR A 8 -0.29 -12.37 -11.87
C THR A 8 0.27 -13.70 -12.36
N ARG A 9 1.57 -13.92 -12.21
CA ARG A 9 2.21 -15.21 -12.43
C ARG A 9 2.23 -16.00 -11.12
N ALA A 10 1.77 -17.25 -11.18
CA ALA A 10 1.79 -18.21 -10.09
C ALA A 10 2.50 -19.50 -10.56
N PRO A 11 2.98 -20.37 -9.64
CA PRO A 11 3.58 -21.65 -10.04
C PRO A 11 2.60 -22.44 -10.91
N GLY A 12 2.93 -22.62 -12.19
CA GLY A 12 2.11 -23.35 -13.16
C GLY A 12 0.89 -22.62 -13.72
N ALA A 13 0.67 -21.33 -13.41
CA ALA A 13 -0.51 -20.59 -13.90
C ALA A 13 -0.28 -19.10 -14.11
N VAL A 14 -1.08 -18.51 -15.00
CA VAL A 14 -1.25 -17.06 -15.15
C VAL A 14 -2.66 -16.71 -14.70
N ILE A 15 -2.77 -15.86 -13.69
CA ILE A 15 -4.04 -15.40 -13.11
C ILE A 15 -4.27 -13.97 -13.59
N THR A 16 -5.30 -13.80 -14.42
CA THR A 16 -5.84 -12.46 -14.72
C THR A 16 -6.87 -12.12 -13.65
N PRO A 17 -6.80 -10.94 -13.01
CA PRO A 17 -7.79 -10.55 -12.02
C PRO A 17 -9.19 -10.54 -12.67
N PRO A 18 -10.23 -10.99 -11.94
CA PRO A 18 -11.57 -11.06 -12.48
C PRO A 18 -12.00 -9.70 -13.04
N GLY A 19 -12.75 -9.75 -14.15
CA GLY A 19 -13.30 -8.55 -14.77
C GLY A 19 -14.07 -7.70 -13.75
N GLY A 20 -13.98 -6.39 -13.90
CA GLY A 20 -14.75 -5.45 -13.09
C GLY A 20 -15.01 -4.17 -13.86
N PRO A 21 -15.60 -3.14 -13.22
CA PRO A 21 -15.97 -1.93 -13.94
C PRO A 21 -14.75 -1.35 -14.66
N ALA A 22 -14.91 -1.13 -15.96
CA ALA A 22 -13.89 -0.54 -16.81
C ALA A 22 -13.55 0.90 -16.37
N LYS A 23 -14.47 1.54 -15.63
CA LYS A 23 -14.32 2.89 -15.11
C LYS A 23 -14.54 2.93 -13.60
N VAL A 24 -13.68 3.68 -12.91
CA VAL A 24 -13.82 3.94 -11.46
C VAL A 24 -13.86 5.43 -11.16
N THR A 25 -14.58 5.78 -10.10
CA THR A 25 -14.61 7.12 -9.50
C THR A 25 -13.59 7.16 -8.37
N LEU A 26 -12.71 8.17 -8.40
CA LEU A 26 -11.72 8.36 -7.34
C LEU A 26 -12.34 9.09 -6.14
N PRO A 27 -11.89 8.80 -4.91
CA PRO A 27 -12.24 9.59 -3.74
C PRO A 27 -11.88 11.06 -3.93
N ALA A 28 -12.61 11.96 -3.27
CA ALA A 28 -12.39 13.40 -3.39
C ALA A 28 -10.97 13.85 -2.98
N GLN A 29 -10.31 13.06 -2.12
CA GLN A 29 -8.94 13.28 -1.64
C GLN A 29 -7.87 12.91 -2.67
N VAL A 30 -8.23 12.17 -3.73
CA VAL A 30 -7.28 11.63 -4.69
C VAL A 30 -7.39 12.38 -6.01
N LYS A 31 -6.32 13.12 -6.35
CA LYS A 31 -6.16 13.74 -7.66
C LYS A 31 -5.17 12.93 -8.50
N LEU A 32 -5.67 12.23 -9.52
CA LEU A 32 -4.82 11.44 -10.40
C LEU A 32 -3.84 12.33 -11.20
N PRO A 33 -2.51 12.12 -11.09
CA PRO A 33 -1.53 12.80 -11.92
C PRO A 33 -1.72 12.48 -13.41
N LYS A 34 -1.30 13.40 -14.30
CA LYS A 34 -1.43 13.21 -15.76
C LYS A 34 -0.72 11.96 -16.27
N ASN A 35 0.38 11.58 -15.62
CA ASN A 35 1.22 10.43 -15.94
C ASN A 35 0.88 9.20 -15.07
N ALA A 36 -0.35 9.10 -14.56
CA ALA A 36 -0.80 8.00 -13.73
C ALA A 36 -2.08 7.34 -14.29
N ALA A 37 -2.26 6.07 -13.99
CA ALA A 37 -3.45 5.29 -14.35
C ALA A 37 -3.88 4.39 -13.20
N VAL A 38 -5.11 3.86 -13.29
CA VAL A 38 -5.64 2.89 -12.32
C VAL A 38 -5.45 1.48 -12.85
N TYR A 39 -4.94 0.61 -12.00
CA TYR A 39 -4.66 -0.79 -12.25
C TYR A 39 -5.51 -1.66 -11.32
N ARG A 40 -5.97 -2.81 -11.80
CA ARG A 40 -6.71 -3.80 -11.01
C ARG A 40 -5.78 -4.94 -10.66
N SER A 41 -5.54 -5.16 -9.38
CA SER A 41 -4.86 -6.33 -8.84
C SER A 41 -5.87 -7.34 -8.28
N GLY A 42 -5.37 -8.51 -7.85
CA GLY A 42 -6.19 -9.51 -7.16
C GLY A 42 -6.67 -9.08 -5.77
N ARG A 43 -6.17 -7.96 -5.21
CA ARG A 43 -6.51 -7.47 -3.87
C ARG A 43 -7.13 -6.08 -3.85
N GLY A 44 -7.35 -5.48 -5.02
CA GLY A 44 -7.96 -4.15 -5.10
C GLY A 44 -7.54 -3.36 -6.34
N LEU A 45 -7.81 -2.07 -6.28
CA LEU A 45 -7.36 -1.11 -7.28
C LEU A 45 -6.09 -0.41 -6.78
N LEU A 46 -5.19 -0.13 -7.71
CA LEU A 46 -3.91 0.52 -7.47
C LEU A 46 -3.76 1.71 -8.42
N ILE A 47 -3.05 2.75 -8.00
CA ILE A 47 -2.63 3.85 -8.88
C ILE A 47 -1.14 3.67 -9.11
N GLY A 48 -0.71 3.74 -10.37
CA GLY A 48 0.71 3.70 -10.76
C GLY A 48 0.94 4.50 -12.05
N PRO A 49 2.17 4.51 -12.60
CA PRO A 49 2.46 5.26 -13.82
C PRO A 49 1.58 4.84 -15.00
N SER A 50 1.14 5.79 -15.81
CA SER A 50 0.38 5.51 -17.03
C SER A 50 1.27 4.82 -18.06
N GLY A 51 0.78 3.76 -18.69
CA GLY A 51 1.57 3.05 -19.70
C GLY A 51 2.49 1.98 -19.14
N ALA A 52 2.68 1.94 -17.81
CA ALA A 52 3.52 0.94 -17.17
C ALA A 52 2.89 -0.45 -17.23
N GLU A 53 3.78 -1.45 -17.26
CA GLU A 53 3.43 -2.84 -17.00
C GLU A 53 3.02 -3.03 -15.54
N CYS A 54 2.13 -3.99 -15.31
CA CYS A 54 1.68 -4.38 -13.99
C CYS A 54 1.80 -5.89 -13.87
N GLU A 55 2.77 -6.31 -13.08
CA GLU A 55 3.09 -7.72 -12.88
C GLU A 55 2.73 -8.13 -11.45
N GLY A 56 2.04 -9.26 -11.33
CA GLY A 56 1.86 -9.93 -10.06
C GLY A 56 2.77 -11.15 -9.96
N SER A 57 3.27 -11.43 -8.77
CA SER A 57 3.94 -12.69 -8.44
C SER A 57 3.27 -13.29 -7.21
N MET A 58 3.00 -14.59 -7.24
CA MET A 58 2.45 -15.31 -6.10
C MET A 58 3.30 -16.55 -5.81
N GLY A 59 3.68 -16.72 -4.55
CA GLY A 59 4.31 -17.92 -4.01
C GLY A 59 3.44 -18.57 -2.92
N ALA A 60 3.97 -19.61 -2.29
CA ALA A 60 3.22 -20.40 -1.30
C ALA A 60 2.79 -19.61 -0.05
N ASN A 61 3.55 -18.57 0.34
CA ASN A 61 3.33 -17.83 1.59
C ASN A 61 2.84 -16.39 1.39
N GLY A 62 2.81 -15.90 0.15
CA GLY A 62 2.51 -14.52 -0.15
C GLY A 62 2.75 -14.19 -1.62
N GLY A 63 2.65 -12.91 -1.94
CA GLY A 63 2.90 -12.42 -3.28
C GLY A 63 2.92 -10.91 -3.32
N SER A 64 2.96 -10.35 -4.51
CA SER A 64 2.85 -8.91 -4.71
C SER A 64 2.29 -8.59 -6.08
N SER A 65 1.70 -7.40 -6.20
CA SER A 65 1.48 -6.71 -7.47
C SER A 65 2.38 -5.50 -7.53
N THR A 66 3.17 -5.39 -8.59
CA THR A 66 4.09 -4.28 -8.83
C THR A 66 3.69 -3.57 -10.13
N ILE A 67 3.58 -2.25 -10.09
CA ILE A 67 3.32 -1.39 -11.25
C ILE A 67 4.52 -0.49 -11.48
N GLY A 68 5.04 -0.48 -12.70
CA GLY A 68 6.11 0.42 -13.10
C GLY A 68 7.48 0.07 -12.51
N ASP A 69 8.39 1.04 -12.59
CA ASP A 69 9.81 0.90 -12.30
C ASP A 69 10.35 2.14 -11.56
N PHE A 70 11.61 2.08 -11.13
CA PHE A 70 12.26 3.19 -10.44
C PHE A 70 12.47 4.45 -11.30
N GLY A 71 12.48 4.33 -12.63
CA GLY A 71 12.64 5.48 -13.54
C GLY A 71 11.39 6.37 -13.59
N THR A 72 10.22 5.82 -13.26
CA THR A 72 8.93 6.55 -13.26
C THR A 72 8.30 6.58 -11.87
N ALA A 73 7.71 5.47 -11.44
CA ALA A 73 7.36 5.17 -10.07
C ALA A 73 7.09 3.67 -9.99
N GLN A 74 7.60 3.02 -8.95
CA GLN A 74 7.29 1.63 -8.64
C GLN A 74 6.29 1.60 -7.49
N VAL A 75 5.10 1.07 -7.75
CA VAL A 75 4.05 0.89 -6.73
C VAL A 75 3.87 -0.59 -6.48
N THR A 76 4.09 -1.02 -5.24
CA THR A 76 4.08 -2.43 -4.86
C THR A 76 3.05 -2.68 -3.77
N GLN A 77 2.05 -3.49 -4.08
CA GLN A 77 1.08 -4.01 -3.13
C GLN A 77 1.51 -5.41 -2.72
N VAL A 78 1.77 -5.65 -1.44
CA VAL A 78 2.15 -6.98 -0.95
C VAL A 78 0.89 -7.76 -0.55
N TRP A 79 0.87 -9.05 -0.84
CA TRP A 79 -0.19 -9.97 -0.48
C TRP A 79 0.33 -11.01 0.49
N GLN A 80 -0.52 -11.35 1.45
CA GLN A 80 -0.27 -12.44 2.38
C GLN A 80 -1.06 -13.67 1.93
N GLY A 81 -0.37 -14.81 1.82
CA GLY A 81 -0.93 -16.08 1.38
C GLY A 81 -0.99 -17.13 2.49
N SER A 82 -0.17 -17.00 3.54
CA SER A 82 -0.14 -17.92 4.67
C SER A 82 -0.09 -17.21 6.01
N ILE A 83 -0.45 -17.94 7.08
CA ILE A 83 -0.48 -17.44 8.47
C ILE A 83 0.86 -16.81 8.88
N GLY A 84 1.99 -17.42 8.49
CA GLY A 84 3.32 -16.87 8.77
C GLY A 84 3.56 -15.50 8.11
N GLY A 85 3.07 -15.30 6.89
CA GLY A 85 3.12 -14.01 6.19
C GLY A 85 2.22 -12.96 6.85
N ILE A 86 1.03 -13.36 7.29
CA ILE A 86 0.10 -12.48 8.02
C ILE A 86 0.75 -11.98 9.32
N ARG A 87 1.30 -12.90 10.11
CA ARG A 87 1.95 -12.57 11.36
C ARG A 87 3.18 -11.68 11.16
N SER A 88 4.00 -11.96 10.16
CA SER A 88 5.21 -11.16 9.89
C SER A 88 4.87 -9.68 9.64
N GLN A 89 3.86 -9.40 8.83
CA GLN A 89 3.44 -8.02 8.56
C GLN A 89 2.70 -7.41 9.75
N LEU A 90 1.86 -8.17 10.46
CA LEU A 90 1.27 -7.69 11.71
C LEU A 90 2.34 -7.20 12.68
N CYS A 91 3.41 -7.97 12.89
CA CYS A 91 4.49 -7.60 13.81
C CYS A 91 5.35 -6.47 13.27
N MET A 92 5.62 -6.46 11.96
CA MET A 92 6.41 -5.41 11.34
C MET A 92 5.73 -4.05 11.39
N TYR A 93 4.44 -3.98 11.04
CA TYR A 93 3.72 -2.71 10.95
C TYR A 93 2.89 -2.40 12.21
N PHE A 94 2.45 -3.35 13.00
CA PHE A 94 1.57 -3.08 14.15
C PHE A 94 1.98 -3.86 15.41
N PRO A 95 3.25 -3.75 15.86
CA PRO A 95 3.77 -4.52 17.00
C PRO A 95 3.07 -4.21 18.34
N GLU A 96 2.43 -3.04 18.43
CA GLU A 96 1.73 -2.54 19.62
C GLU A 96 0.20 -2.76 19.57
N SER A 97 -0.30 -3.45 18.54
CA SER A 97 -1.73 -3.75 18.44
C SER A 97 -2.17 -4.84 19.42
N ALA A 98 -3.46 -4.85 19.77
CA ALA A 98 -4.03 -5.93 20.59
C ALA A 98 -3.90 -7.31 19.92
N GLN A 99 -3.88 -7.36 18.60
CA GLN A 99 -3.57 -8.55 17.80
C GLN A 99 -2.13 -9.02 18.08
N ALA A 100 -1.15 -8.10 18.06
CA ALA A 100 0.24 -8.41 18.35
C ALA A 100 0.46 -8.83 19.82
N ASP A 101 -0.28 -8.27 20.78
CA ASP A 101 -0.27 -8.73 22.18
C ASP A 101 -0.68 -10.21 22.30
N ARG A 102 -1.70 -10.63 21.55
CA ARG A 102 -2.14 -12.03 21.52
C ARG A 102 -1.08 -12.96 20.95
N GLU A 103 -0.38 -12.52 19.91
CA GLU A 103 0.76 -13.27 19.39
C GLU A 103 1.83 -13.39 20.46
N ARG A 104 2.27 -12.28 21.08
CA ARG A 104 3.28 -12.31 22.17
C ARG A 104 2.90 -13.24 23.32
N ALA A 105 1.63 -13.26 23.72
CA ALA A 105 1.13 -14.14 24.76
C ALA A 105 1.24 -15.64 24.41
N GLN A 106 1.33 -15.99 23.13
CA GLN A 106 1.53 -17.37 22.65
C GLN A 106 3.01 -17.77 22.54
N GLY A 107 3.94 -16.98 23.12
CA GLY A 107 5.38 -17.27 23.13
C GLY A 107 6.12 -16.84 21.86
N ASN A 108 5.51 -15.93 21.10
CA ASN A 108 5.96 -15.51 19.80
C ASN A 108 6.63 -14.12 19.86
N GLU A 109 7.83 -13.98 19.30
CA GLU A 109 8.42 -12.66 19.11
C GLU A 109 7.62 -11.87 18.07
N CYS A 110 7.32 -10.61 18.40
CA CYS A 110 6.57 -9.69 17.58
C CYS A 110 7.14 -8.27 17.78
N THR A 111 8.04 -7.88 16.90
CA THR A 111 8.79 -6.62 16.95
C THR A 111 8.81 -5.96 15.57
N SER A 112 9.09 -4.66 15.55
CA SER A 112 9.24 -3.90 14.31
C SER A 112 10.69 -3.42 14.14
N ILE A 113 11.17 -3.49 12.90
CA ILE A 113 12.43 -2.88 12.48
C ILE A 113 12.21 -1.50 11.83
N LEU A 114 10.96 -1.04 11.76
CA LEU A 114 10.62 0.20 11.07
C LEU A 114 11.04 1.40 11.93
N GLY A 115 11.85 2.28 11.34
CA GLY A 115 12.12 3.62 11.87
C GLY A 115 11.19 4.65 11.24
N ASN A 116 11.06 5.81 11.90
CA ASN A 116 10.35 7.00 11.38
C ASN A 116 8.93 6.71 10.87
N TRP A 117 8.11 6.01 11.65
CA TRP A 117 6.71 5.77 11.29
C TRP A 117 5.77 6.74 12.03
N GLU A 118 4.58 6.93 11.46
CA GLU A 118 3.52 7.76 12.03
C GLU A 118 2.18 7.03 11.92
N MET A 119 1.37 7.08 12.98
CA MET A 119 0.00 6.58 12.90
C MET A 119 -0.90 7.54 12.12
N LEU A 120 -1.74 6.97 11.28
CA LEU A 120 -2.79 7.68 10.56
C LEU A 120 -4.13 7.45 11.26
N GLU A 121 -4.85 8.53 11.51
CA GLU A 121 -6.22 8.43 12.04
C GLU A 121 -7.15 7.84 10.97
N THR A 122 -7.89 6.80 11.33
CA THR A 122 -8.78 6.09 10.40
C THR A 122 -10.24 6.49 10.57
N GLY A 123 -10.64 6.94 11.77
CA GLY A 123 -12.04 7.23 12.11
C GLY A 123 -12.95 5.98 12.09
N VAL A 124 -12.37 4.78 11.99
CA VAL A 124 -13.10 3.51 11.92
C VAL A 124 -12.72 2.65 13.13
N PRO A 125 -13.67 2.26 13.99
CA PRO A 125 -13.39 1.41 15.14
C PRO A 125 -12.71 0.10 14.75
N GLY A 126 -11.64 -0.25 15.47
CA GLY A 126 -10.89 -1.50 15.26
C GLY A 126 -9.95 -1.51 14.04
N VAL A 127 -9.86 -0.40 13.29
CA VAL A 127 -8.93 -0.26 12.15
C VAL A 127 -7.79 0.67 12.51
N GLN A 128 -6.56 0.20 12.33
CA GLN A 128 -5.35 1.00 12.53
C GLN A 128 -4.67 1.23 11.18
N ALA A 129 -3.96 2.34 11.05
CA ALA A 129 -3.15 2.61 9.87
C ALA A 129 -1.89 3.37 10.25
N MET A 130 -0.85 3.18 9.45
CA MET A 130 0.39 3.92 9.61
C MET A 130 1.03 4.22 8.27
N ILE A 131 1.92 5.20 8.29
CA ILE A 131 2.83 5.51 7.21
C ILE A 131 4.28 5.40 7.69
N THR A 132 5.15 4.90 6.84
CA THR A 132 6.57 4.72 7.12
C THR A 132 7.37 4.86 5.82
N ARG A 133 8.69 4.93 5.92
CA ARG A 133 9.60 4.77 4.77
C ARG A 133 9.75 3.29 4.38
N GLY A 134 9.29 2.36 5.23
CA GLY A 134 9.46 0.92 5.05
C GLY A 134 10.85 0.44 5.46
N PRO A 135 11.10 -0.88 5.48
CA PRO A 135 12.39 -1.45 5.85
C PRO A 135 13.47 -1.15 4.80
N GLY A 136 14.71 -0.96 5.27
CA GLY A 136 15.97 -1.04 4.50
C GLY A 136 16.22 0.01 3.40
N THR A 137 17.50 0.40 3.27
CA THR A 137 18.06 1.18 2.15
C THR A 137 18.37 0.23 0.97
N ASP A 138 18.33 0.72 -0.28
CA ASP A 138 19.28 0.33 -1.37
C ASP A 138 18.69 0.08 -2.78
N ASP A 139 17.37 -0.09 -2.96
CA ASP A 139 16.77 0.00 -4.30
C ASP A 139 16.00 1.33 -4.44
N LEU A 140 16.76 2.39 -4.63
CA LEU A 140 16.24 3.74 -4.80
C LEU A 140 16.68 4.27 -6.16
N PRO A 141 15.79 4.97 -6.89
CA PRO A 141 16.22 5.68 -8.09
C PRO A 141 17.27 6.72 -7.75
N ALA A 142 17.99 7.19 -8.78
CA ALA A 142 18.94 8.29 -8.62
C ALA A 142 18.29 9.48 -7.91
N SER A 143 18.94 9.98 -6.86
CA SER A 143 18.45 11.15 -6.12
C SER A 143 18.26 12.35 -7.05
N PRO A 144 17.21 13.19 -6.83
CA PRO A 144 16.28 13.11 -5.71
C PRO A 144 15.14 12.10 -5.92
N ALA A 145 14.84 11.31 -4.89
CA ALA A 145 13.78 10.29 -4.88
C ALA A 145 12.90 10.36 -3.63
N VAL A 146 11.74 9.73 -3.66
CA VAL A 146 10.83 9.54 -2.51
C VAL A 146 10.55 8.05 -2.34
N LYS A 147 10.41 7.61 -1.07
CA LYS A 147 10.00 6.24 -0.72
C LYS A 147 9.08 6.33 0.49
N ALA A 148 7.87 5.81 0.36
CA ALA A 148 6.93 5.74 1.45
C ALA A 148 6.03 4.51 1.30
N GLU A 149 5.49 4.08 2.42
CA GLU A 149 4.68 2.89 2.55
C GLU A 149 3.56 3.15 3.55
N VAL A 150 2.34 2.75 3.18
CA VAL A 150 1.17 2.80 4.04
C VAL A 150 0.73 1.38 4.33
N ALA A 151 0.54 1.08 5.61
CA ALA A 151 -0.07 -0.17 6.05
C ALA A 151 -1.40 0.12 6.76
N VAL A 152 -2.39 -0.72 6.51
CA VAL A 152 -3.67 -0.71 7.23
C VAL A 152 -3.89 -2.06 7.88
N LEU A 153 -4.14 -2.07 9.18
CA LEU A 153 -4.58 -3.24 9.94
C LEU A 153 -6.10 -3.20 10.04
N THR A 154 -6.77 -4.15 9.39
CA THR A 154 -8.22 -4.26 9.48
C THR A 154 -8.66 -4.88 10.80
N ALA A 155 -9.96 -4.81 11.12
CA ALA A 155 -10.52 -5.38 12.34
C ALA A 155 -10.33 -6.91 12.42
N GLU A 156 -10.21 -7.58 11.26
CA GLU A 156 -9.92 -9.01 11.13
C GLU A 156 -8.46 -9.35 11.46
N GLY A 157 -7.61 -8.36 11.71
CA GLY A 157 -6.20 -8.56 12.08
C GLY A 157 -5.26 -8.79 10.91
N VAL A 158 -5.68 -8.41 9.69
CA VAL A 158 -4.87 -8.55 8.48
C VAL A 158 -4.23 -7.20 8.14
N ALA A 159 -2.90 -7.13 8.24
CA ALA A 159 -2.14 -5.98 7.78
C ALA A 159 -2.06 -5.96 6.24
N SER A 160 -2.28 -4.80 5.63
CA SER A 160 -2.35 -4.65 4.17
C SER A 160 -1.45 -3.49 3.70
N PRO A 161 -0.14 -3.72 3.56
CA PRO A 161 0.81 -2.71 3.14
C PRO A 161 0.82 -2.47 1.63
N ILE A 162 1.08 -1.22 1.27
CA ILE A 162 1.44 -0.78 -0.08
C ILE A 162 2.65 0.14 0.03
N SER A 163 3.65 -0.06 -0.83
CA SER A 163 4.80 0.82 -0.95
C SER A 163 4.82 1.55 -2.29
N CYS A 164 5.44 2.72 -2.30
CA CYS A 164 5.76 3.44 -3.51
C CYS A 164 7.15 4.05 -3.43
N VAL A 165 7.91 3.89 -4.51
CA VAL A 165 9.20 4.54 -4.74
C VAL A 165 9.13 5.29 -6.05
N ALA A 166 9.58 6.54 -6.09
CA ALA A 166 9.59 7.33 -7.31
C ALA A 166 10.71 8.38 -7.29
N PRO A 167 11.22 8.81 -8.45
CA PRO A 167 11.94 10.09 -8.54
C PRO A 167 11.06 11.22 -8.01
N ALA A 168 11.67 12.24 -7.40
CA ALA A 168 10.93 13.32 -6.75
C ALA A 168 9.96 14.06 -7.70
N VAL A 169 10.30 14.14 -9.00
CA VAL A 169 9.44 14.71 -10.05
C VAL A 169 8.12 13.96 -10.22
N ASN A 170 8.08 12.68 -9.83
CA ASN A 170 6.92 11.79 -9.91
C ASN A 170 6.31 11.48 -8.53
N ALA A 171 6.71 12.18 -7.47
CA ALA A 171 6.20 11.96 -6.11
C ALA A 171 4.66 12.05 -6.01
N GLY A 172 4.02 12.80 -6.92
CA GLY A 172 2.55 12.85 -7.02
C GLY A 172 1.89 11.49 -7.28
N ILE A 173 2.58 10.55 -7.95
CA ILE A 173 2.10 9.18 -8.13
C ILE A 173 2.07 8.47 -6.78
N CYS A 174 3.14 8.54 -5.99
CA CYS A 174 3.18 7.94 -4.65
C CYS A 174 2.11 8.49 -3.73
N LYS A 175 1.95 9.82 -3.66
CA LYS A 175 0.88 10.44 -2.87
C LYS A 175 -0.49 9.89 -3.24
N SER A 176 -0.78 9.84 -4.53
CA SER A 176 -2.09 9.37 -5.02
C SER A 176 -2.30 7.89 -4.75
N ALA A 177 -1.28 7.05 -4.96
CA ALA A 177 -1.33 5.61 -4.73
C ALA A 177 -1.57 5.28 -3.25
N LEU A 178 -0.80 5.90 -2.35
CA LEU A 178 -0.89 5.65 -0.91
C LEU A 178 -2.23 6.14 -0.34
N VAL A 179 -2.68 7.34 -0.72
CA VAL A 179 -3.99 7.87 -0.27
C VAL A 179 -5.14 7.02 -0.81
N PHE A 180 -5.09 6.65 -2.09
CA PHE A 180 -6.14 5.84 -2.69
C PHE A 180 -6.23 4.45 -2.05
N TRP A 181 -5.09 3.84 -1.74
CA TRP A 181 -5.04 2.57 -1.02
C TRP A 181 -5.63 2.69 0.39
N PHE A 182 -5.19 3.69 1.16
CA PHE A 182 -5.72 3.97 2.49
C PHE A 182 -7.25 4.08 2.48
N VAL A 183 -7.80 4.94 1.62
CA VAL A 183 -9.26 5.14 1.51
C VAL A 183 -9.97 3.84 1.12
N GLN A 184 -9.39 3.07 0.20
CA GLN A 184 -9.97 1.80 -0.24
C GLN A 184 -10.02 0.75 0.88
N GLN A 185 -8.98 0.67 1.71
CA GLN A 185 -8.92 -0.27 2.83
C GLN A 185 -9.90 0.08 3.96
N LEU A 186 -10.30 1.34 4.10
CA LEU A 186 -11.37 1.72 5.02
C LEU A 186 -12.77 1.31 4.51
N GLY A 187 -12.87 0.87 3.26
CA GLY A 187 -14.02 0.18 2.70
C GLY A 187 -15.35 0.92 2.85
N ASN A 188 -16.39 0.18 3.27
CA ASN A 188 -17.76 0.69 3.45
C ASN A 188 -18.01 1.41 4.77
N ALA A 189 -17.00 1.53 5.65
CA ALA A 189 -17.14 2.16 6.95
C ALA A 189 -17.43 3.68 6.84
N LYS A 190 -17.24 4.26 5.64
CA LYS A 190 -17.51 5.67 5.30
C LYS A 190 -16.99 6.63 6.38
N PRO A 191 -15.67 6.69 6.59
CA PRO A 191 -15.07 7.65 7.52
C PRO A 191 -15.51 9.08 7.21
N ALA A 192 -15.55 9.92 8.23
CA ALA A 192 -15.87 11.33 8.04
C ALA A 192 -14.87 11.97 7.06
N LYS A 193 -15.37 12.84 6.19
CA LYS A 193 -14.54 13.52 5.18
C LYS A 193 -13.30 14.20 5.78
N ALA A 194 -13.45 14.85 6.94
CA ALA A 194 -12.35 15.54 7.62
C ALA A 194 -11.19 14.58 8.00
N VAL A 195 -11.51 13.34 8.39
CA VAL A 195 -10.51 12.31 8.70
C VAL A 195 -9.75 11.91 7.43
N LEU A 196 -10.47 11.70 6.33
CA LEU A 196 -9.85 11.36 5.04
C LEU A 196 -8.99 12.51 4.50
N ASP A 197 -9.44 13.75 4.64
CA ASP A 197 -8.72 14.95 4.20
C ASP A 197 -7.42 15.14 5.01
N GLU A 198 -7.47 14.95 6.33
CA GLU A 198 -6.28 15.01 7.21
C GLU A 198 -5.32 13.86 6.93
N ALA A 199 -5.80 12.63 6.78
CA ALA A 199 -4.96 11.49 6.41
C ALA A 199 -4.28 11.72 5.06
N ALA A 200 -4.99 12.24 4.06
CA ALA A 200 -4.42 12.57 2.77
C ALA A 200 -3.31 13.64 2.87
N LYS A 201 -3.52 14.66 3.71
CA LYS A 201 -2.52 15.70 3.99
C LYS A 201 -1.29 15.12 4.68
N ARG A 202 -1.45 14.27 5.69
CA ARG A 202 -0.33 13.61 6.38
C ARG A 202 0.46 12.70 5.45
N ILE A 203 -0.23 11.86 4.67
CA ILE A 203 0.43 11.00 3.68
C ILE A 203 1.22 11.84 2.68
N ALA A 204 0.63 12.93 2.15
CA ALA A 204 1.32 13.80 1.22
C ALA A 204 2.55 14.48 1.82
N GLY A 205 2.42 15.00 3.05
CA GLY A 205 3.52 15.64 3.78
C GLY A 205 4.65 14.66 4.10
N TYR A 206 4.31 13.43 4.50
CA TYR A 206 5.29 12.39 4.77
C TYR A 206 6.05 12.00 3.50
N VAL A 207 5.37 11.80 2.36
CA VAL A 207 6.03 11.53 1.07
C VAL A 207 7.03 12.63 0.72
N ASP A 208 6.67 13.91 0.92
CA ASP A 208 7.58 15.03 0.67
C ASP A 208 8.78 15.05 1.64
N ALA A 209 8.58 14.67 2.90
CA ALA A 209 9.61 14.60 3.93
C ALA A 209 10.57 13.41 3.75
N THR A 210 10.12 12.33 3.10
CA THR A 210 10.98 11.17 2.77
C THR A 210 11.91 11.37 1.58
N ARG A 211 12.03 12.61 1.09
CA ARG A 211 12.92 12.94 -0.01
C ARG A 211 14.37 12.64 0.36
N ILE A 212 15.04 11.92 -0.54
CA ILE A 212 16.44 11.49 -0.46
C ILE A 212 17.19 11.82 -1.73
#